data_AF-A0A5G2QNE7-F1
#
_entry.id   AF-A0A5G2QNE7-F1
#
_cell.length_a   1.000
_cell.length_b   1.000
_cell.length_c   1.000
_cell.angle_alpha   90.00
_cell.angle_beta   90.00
_cell.angle_gamma   90.00
#
_symmetry.space_group_name_H-M   'P 1'
#
loop_
_entity.id
_entity.type
_entity.pdbx_description
1 polymer ?
#
loop_
_entity_poly.entity_id
_entity_poly.type
_entity_poly.pdbx_seq_one_letter_code
_entity_poly.pdbx_strand_id
1 'polypeptide(L)'
;MYREERLKLVTVLGAGLLCGTALAVIVPEGVHALYEDILEGKHHQTSQTQNVIASNKVAEIPVAHEHEHSHDHTQLHAYIGVSLVLGFVFMLLVDQIGSSHVHSTDDPETARPSNSKITTTLGLVVHAAADGVALGAAASTSQTSVQLIVFVAIMLHKAPAAFGLVSFLMHAGLERNRIRKHLLVFALAAPVMSMVTYLGLSKSSKEALSEVNATGVAMLFSAGTFLYVATVHVLPEVGGMGHSHKPEPTGGRGLSRLEVAALILGCLIPLILSVGHQH
;
A
#
# COMPACT_ATOMS: atom_id res chain seq x y z
N MET A 1 16.29 31.04 2.23
CA MET A 1 15.88 30.80 3.62
C MET A 1 14.37 30.55 3.78
N TYR A 2 13.47 31.54 3.77
CA TYR A 2 12.03 31.29 4.08
C TYR A 2 11.32 30.28 3.15
N ARG A 3 11.70 30.25 1.86
CA ARG A 3 11.14 29.30 0.88
C ARG A 3 11.62 27.86 1.10
N GLU A 4 12.86 27.67 1.55
CA GLU A 4 13.44 26.34 1.80
C GLU A 4 12.84 25.72 3.06
N GLU A 5 12.67 26.50 4.14
CA GLU A 5 12.01 26.04 5.36
C GLU A 5 10.56 25.62 5.12
N ARG A 6 9.81 26.42 4.33
CA ARG A 6 8.44 26.06 3.93
C ARG A 6 8.41 24.80 3.08
N LEU A 7 9.32 24.65 2.11
CA LEU A 7 9.40 23.44 1.29
C LEU A 7 9.72 22.22 2.15
N LYS A 8 10.67 22.33 3.08
CA LYS A 8 11.00 21.25 4.01
C LYS A 8 9.79 20.84 4.85
N LEU A 9 9.06 21.80 5.41
CA LEU A 9 7.86 21.52 6.20
C LEU A 9 6.79 20.77 5.38
N VAL A 10 6.58 21.17 4.12
CA VAL A 10 5.63 20.53 3.20
C VAL A 10 6.08 19.11 2.84
N THR A 11 7.38 18.85 2.75
CA THR A 11 7.95 17.51 2.55
C THR A 11 7.80 16.63 3.76
N VAL A 12 8.02 17.15 4.97
CA VAL A 12 7.81 16.42 6.21
C VAL A 12 6.34 16.05 6.38
N LEU A 13 5.45 16.99 6.09
CA LEU A 13 4.00 16.74 6.02
C LEU A 13 3.67 15.65 5.00
N GLY A 14 4.27 15.72 3.80
CA GLY A 14 4.14 14.71 2.76
C GLY A 14 4.59 13.32 3.20
N ALA A 15 5.73 13.21 3.88
CA ALA A 15 6.23 11.96 4.46
C ALA A 15 5.25 11.36 5.48
N GLY A 16 4.69 12.21 6.34
CA GLY A 16 3.66 11.84 7.29
C GLY A 16 2.40 11.35 6.59
N LEU A 17 1.96 12.03 5.53
CA LEU A 17 0.82 11.60 4.71
C LEU A 17 1.04 10.22 4.10
N LEU A 18 2.22 9.93 3.54
CA LEU A 18 2.51 8.59 3.00
C LEU A 18 2.43 7.50 4.08
N CYS A 19 3.07 7.73 5.23
CA CYS A 19 3.05 6.78 6.35
C CYS A 19 1.63 6.59 6.92
N GLY A 20 0.92 7.69 7.16
CA GLY A 20 -0.45 7.69 7.65
C GLY A 20 -1.40 7.00 6.69
N THR A 21 -1.25 7.22 5.38
CA THR A 21 -2.06 6.55 4.37
C THR A 21 -1.84 5.04 4.36
N ALA A 22 -0.58 4.58 4.42
CA ALA A 22 -0.29 3.14 4.49
C ALA A 22 -1.00 2.50 5.70
N LEU A 23 -0.83 3.10 6.88
CA LEU A 23 -1.27 2.50 8.15
C LEU A 23 -2.76 2.69 8.46
N ALA A 24 -3.35 3.82 8.05
CA ALA A 24 -4.72 4.18 8.40
C ALA A 24 -5.73 3.97 7.27
N VAL A 25 -5.28 3.70 6.02
CA VAL A 25 -6.18 3.59 4.85
C VAL A 25 -5.87 2.39 3.93
N ILE A 26 -4.65 1.84 3.92
CA ILE A 26 -4.37 0.68 3.05
C ILE A 26 -4.38 -0.60 3.87
N VAL A 27 -3.74 -0.60 5.04
CA VAL A 27 -3.75 -1.76 5.94
C VAL A 27 -5.17 -2.10 6.42
N PRO A 28 -5.96 -1.18 7.01
CA PRO A 28 -7.27 -1.55 7.56
C PRO A 28 -8.22 -2.06 6.48
N GLU A 29 -8.19 -1.48 5.29
CA GLU A 29 -9.02 -1.83 4.15
C GLU A 29 -8.58 -3.17 3.53
N GLY A 30 -7.27 -3.41 3.43
CA GLY A 30 -6.72 -4.70 3.04
C GLY A 30 -7.10 -5.82 4.01
N VAL A 31 -7.06 -5.54 5.31
CA VAL A 31 -7.56 -6.44 6.36
C VAL A 31 -9.07 -6.66 6.20
N HIS A 32 -9.85 -5.61 6.02
CA HIS A 32 -11.30 -5.72 5.89
C HIS A 32 -11.71 -6.62 4.72
N ALA A 33 -11.15 -6.40 3.53
CA ALA A 33 -11.40 -7.27 2.38
C ALA A 33 -11.01 -8.72 2.70
N LEU A 34 -9.83 -8.94 3.29
CA LEU A 34 -9.37 -10.29 3.66
C LEU A 34 -10.33 -11.01 4.63
N TYR A 35 -10.97 -10.27 5.55
CA TYR A 35 -11.93 -10.83 6.50
C TYR A 35 -13.30 -11.09 5.88
N GLU A 36 -13.83 -10.19 5.05
CA GLU A 36 -15.12 -10.38 4.36
C GLU A 36 -15.09 -11.64 3.49
N ASP A 37 -13.97 -11.88 2.81
CA ASP A 37 -13.76 -13.04 1.93
C ASP A 37 -13.91 -14.38 2.65
N ILE A 38 -13.39 -14.47 3.88
CA ILE A 38 -13.39 -15.72 4.67
C ILE A 38 -14.76 -15.98 5.27
N LEU A 39 -15.45 -14.92 5.70
CA LEU A 39 -16.82 -15.02 6.20
C LEU A 39 -17.76 -15.51 5.09
N GLU A 40 -17.59 -15.02 3.87
CA GLU A 40 -18.41 -15.45 2.73
C GLU A 40 -18.06 -16.86 2.22
N GLY A 41 -16.77 -17.24 2.25
CA GLY A 41 -16.33 -18.61 1.96
C GLY A 41 -17.01 -19.67 2.84
N LYS A 42 -17.30 -19.34 4.12
CA LYS A 42 -18.01 -20.24 5.06
C LYS A 42 -19.51 -20.41 4.74
N HIS A 43 -20.17 -19.40 4.20
CA HIS A 43 -21.59 -19.48 3.84
C HIS A 43 -21.84 -20.44 2.67
N HIS A 44 -20.95 -20.47 1.67
CA HIS A 44 -21.06 -21.41 0.56
C HIS A 44 -20.82 -22.87 0.95
N GLN A 45 -19.96 -23.14 1.95
CA GLN A 45 -19.66 -24.50 2.40
C GLN A 45 -20.76 -25.08 3.33
N THR A 46 -21.40 -24.24 4.14
CA THR A 46 -22.53 -24.64 5.00
C THR A 46 -23.77 -25.00 4.18
N SER A 47 -24.08 -24.27 3.10
CA SER A 47 -25.22 -24.57 2.24
C SER A 47 -25.07 -25.84 1.40
N GLN A 48 -23.85 -26.24 1.03
CA GLN A 48 -23.63 -27.53 0.34
C GLN A 48 -23.74 -28.73 1.28
N THR A 49 -23.31 -28.59 2.53
CA THR A 49 -23.39 -29.69 3.52
C THR A 49 -24.84 -29.94 3.97
N GLN A 50 -25.66 -28.89 4.05
CA GLN A 50 -27.06 -29.02 4.46
C GLN A 50 -27.96 -29.64 3.38
N ASN A 51 -27.60 -29.51 2.09
CA ASN A 51 -28.35 -30.13 0.98
C ASN A 51 -28.09 -31.63 0.80
N VAL A 52 -26.99 -32.17 1.33
CA VAL A 52 -26.72 -33.62 1.28
C VAL A 52 -27.40 -34.37 2.44
N ILE A 53 -27.65 -33.69 3.57
CA ILE A 53 -28.24 -34.32 4.77
C ILE A 53 -29.78 -34.29 4.73
N ALA A 54 -30.40 -33.37 3.98
CA ALA A 54 -31.86 -33.27 3.88
C ALA A 54 -32.56 -34.44 3.15
N SER A 55 -31.83 -35.45 2.65
CA SER A 55 -32.41 -36.66 2.07
C SER A 55 -32.42 -37.87 3.01
N ASN A 56 -31.91 -37.78 4.25
CA ASN A 56 -31.97 -38.92 5.17
C ASN A 56 -32.10 -38.53 6.64
N LYS A 57 -33.21 -39.03 7.23
CA LYS A 57 -33.56 -39.14 8.66
C LYS A 57 -34.27 -37.97 9.36
N VAL A 58 -35.54 -38.29 9.63
CA VAL A 58 -36.34 -37.86 10.77
C VAL A 58 -35.66 -38.23 12.10
N ALA A 59 -35.81 -37.33 13.09
CA ALA A 59 -35.65 -37.47 14.54
C ALA A 59 -34.33 -36.99 15.19
N GLU A 60 -34.54 -36.13 16.21
CA GLU A 60 -33.68 -35.69 17.32
C GLU A 60 -32.91 -34.34 17.21
N ILE A 61 -33.26 -33.43 18.12
CA ILE A 61 -32.58 -32.21 18.61
C ILE A 61 -32.49 -32.43 20.15
N PRO A 62 -31.55 -31.86 20.95
CA PRO A 62 -30.43 -30.92 20.68
C PRO A 62 -29.08 -31.35 21.32
N VAL A 63 -27.92 -31.00 20.74
CA VAL A 63 -26.70 -30.77 21.54
C VAL A 63 -25.83 -29.68 20.89
N ALA A 64 -25.35 -28.78 21.74
CA ALA A 64 -24.50 -27.63 21.46
C ALA A 64 -23.26 -27.94 20.60
N HIS A 65 -23.01 -27.09 19.60
CA HIS A 65 -21.67 -26.87 19.05
C HIS A 65 -21.28 -25.42 19.29
N GLU A 66 -20.82 -25.15 20.52
CA GLU A 66 -19.88 -24.07 20.77
C GLU A 66 -18.46 -24.64 20.59
N HIS A 67 -17.57 -23.83 20.01
CA HIS A 67 -16.12 -24.02 19.85
C HIS A 67 -15.60 -24.71 18.57
N GLU A 68 -15.46 -23.92 17.48
CA GLU A 68 -14.34 -24.04 16.51
C GLU A 68 -14.01 -22.68 15.83
N HIS A 69 -13.79 -21.62 16.62
CA HIS A 69 -13.44 -20.28 16.09
C HIS A 69 -11.99 -19.83 16.38
N SER A 70 -11.21 -20.56 17.19
CA SER A 70 -9.88 -20.10 17.64
C SER A 70 -8.75 -20.31 16.62
N HIS A 71 -8.85 -21.31 15.74
CA HIS A 71 -7.77 -21.64 14.80
C HIS A 71 -7.75 -20.76 13.53
N ASP A 72 -8.91 -20.29 13.06
CA ASP A 72 -9.02 -19.46 11.85
C ASP A 72 -8.44 -18.05 12.03
N HIS A 73 -8.72 -17.40 13.16
CA HIS A 73 -8.21 -16.05 13.42
C HIS A 73 -6.67 -16.02 13.48
N THR A 74 -6.05 -17.09 13.97
CA THR A 74 -4.58 -17.19 14.07
C THR A 74 -3.94 -17.26 12.67
N GLN A 75 -4.51 -18.03 11.75
CA GLN A 75 -4.05 -18.11 10.36
C GLN A 75 -4.26 -16.78 9.63
N LEU A 76 -5.38 -16.10 9.90
CA LEU A 76 -5.72 -14.82 9.29
C LEU A 76 -4.74 -13.71 9.66
N HIS A 77 -4.38 -13.61 10.93
CA HIS A 77 -3.35 -12.68 11.37
C HIS A 77 -1.97 -12.99 10.74
N ALA A 78 -1.67 -14.26 10.48
CA ALA A 78 -0.46 -14.64 9.77
C ALA A 78 -0.46 -14.15 8.31
N TYR A 79 -1.57 -14.27 7.59
CA TYR A 79 -1.68 -13.73 6.22
C TYR A 79 -1.47 -12.22 6.15
N ILE A 80 -1.97 -11.47 7.13
CA ILE A 80 -1.78 -10.01 7.19
C ILE A 80 -0.30 -9.67 7.30
N GLY A 81 0.38 -10.24 8.30
CA GLY A 81 1.80 -10.00 8.52
C GLY A 81 2.67 -10.45 7.35
N VAL A 82 2.43 -11.65 6.82
CA VAL A 82 3.20 -12.21 5.70
C VAL A 82 3.02 -11.38 4.43
N SER A 83 1.80 -10.95 4.10
CA SER A 83 1.55 -10.13 2.91
C SER A 83 2.23 -8.77 2.99
N LEU A 84 2.16 -8.11 4.15
CA LEU A 84 2.85 -6.84 4.39
C LEU A 84 4.37 -6.97 4.27
N VAL A 85 4.96 -8.00 4.90
CA VAL A 85 6.40 -8.25 4.85
C VAL A 85 6.84 -8.59 3.42
N LEU A 86 6.08 -9.41 2.70
CA LEU A 86 6.38 -9.74 1.31
C LEU A 86 6.36 -8.49 0.42
N GLY A 87 5.39 -7.60 0.58
CA GLY A 87 5.35 -6.32 -0.12
C GLY A 87 6.57 -5.44 0.20
N PHE A 88 6.93 -5.34 1.48
CA PHE A 88 8.09 -4.58 1.92
C PHE A 88 9.40 -5.14 1.34
N VAL A 89 9.61 -6.45 1.44
CA VAL A 89 10.81 -7.13 0.91
C VAL A 89 10.85 -7.07 -0.61
N PHE A 90 9.72 -7.24 -1.28
CA PHE A 90 9.65 -7.09 -2.74
C PHE A 90 10.10 -5.69 -3.17
N MET A 91 9.59 -4.65 -2.51
CA MET A 91 9.98 -3.28 -2.81
C MET A 91 11.47 -3.02 -2.50
N LEU A 92 12.01 -3.63 -1.44
CA LEU A 92 13.45 -3.65 -1.15
C LEU A 92 14.24 -4.27 -2.31
N LEU A 93 13.83 -5.43 -2.82
CA LEU A 93 14.52 -6.09 -3.94
C LEU A 93 14.45 -5.24 -5.22
N VAL A 94 13.30 -4.65 -5.52
CA VAL A 94 13.14 -3.72 -6.65
C VAL A 94 14.12 -2.55 -6.54
N ASP A 95 14.27 -1.98 -5.36
CA ASP A 95 15.21 -0.90 -5.08
C ASP A 95 16.68 -1.34 -5.25
N GLN A 96 17.05 -2.52 -4.73
CA GLN A 96 18.40 -3.07 -4.89
C GLN A 96 18.76 -3.36 -6.35
N ILE A 97 17.83 -3.91 -7.13
CA ILE A 97 18.04 -4.20 -8.55
C ILE A 97 18.11 -2.90 -9.37
N GLY A 98 17.22 -1.95 -9.08
CA GLY A 98 17.18 -0.65 -9.76
C GLY A 98 18.44 0.18 -9.53
N SER A 99 18.98 0.17 -8.31
CA SER A 99 20.24 0.85 -7.98
C SER A 99 21.47 0.15 -8.56
N SER A 100 21.45 -1.17 -8.72
CA SER A 100 22.55 -1.96 -9.28
C SER A 100 22.73 -1.79 -10.79
N HIS A 101 21.64 -1.61 -11.56
CA HIS A 101 21.73 -1.56 -13.02
C HIS A 101 22.21 -0.20 -13.59
N VAL A 102 22.16 0.87 -12.79
CA VAL A 102 22.65 2.21 -13.18
C VAL A 102 24.17 2.35 -13.01
N HIS A 103 24.84 1.34 -12.44
CA HIS A 103 26.27 1.38 -12.12
C HIS A 103 27.23 1.14 -13.31
N SER A 104 26.73 1.13 -14.56
CA SER A 104 27.54 0.77 -15.76
C SER A 104 27.96 1.93 -16.67
N THR A 105 27.66 3.19 -16.34
CA THR A 105 28.11 4.35 -17.14
C THR A 105 28.50 5.53 -16.26
N ASP A 106 29.81 5.76 -16.19
CA ASP A 106 30.60 6.99 -15.95
C ASP A 106 30.14 8.05 -14.91
N ASP A 107 31.13 8.42 -14.07
CA ASP A 107 31.24 9.52 -13.08
C ASP A 107 30.60 9.37 -11.67
N PRO A 108 31.42 9.16 -10.61
CA PRO A 108 30.94 8.91 -9.24
C PRO A 108 30.53 10.15 -8.43
N GLU A 109 30.75 11.38 -8.94
CA GLU A 109 30.57 12.61 -8.15
C GLU A 109 29.23 13.35 -8.41
N THR A 110 28.55 13.07 -9.54
CA THR A 110 27.28 13.75 -9.92
C THR A 110 26.05 12.83 -9.94
N ALA A 111 26.23 11.51 -9.90
CA ALA A 111 25.16 10.53 -10.11
C ALA A 111 24.31 10.20 -8.86
N ARG A 112 24.83 10.41 -7.64
CA ARG A 112 24.19 9.94 -6.39
C ARG A 112 22.84 10.62 -6.05
N PRO A 113 22.63 11.95 -6.21
CA PRO A 113 21.34 12.56 -5.90
C PRO A 113 20.27 12.30 -6.97
N SER A 114 20.64 11.92 -8.20
CA SER A 114 19.67 11.60 -9.26
C SER A 114 19.05 10.21 -9.08
N ASN A 115 19.84 9.25 -8.61
CA ASN A 115 19.41 7.86 -8.45
C ASN A 115 18.33 7.68 -7.36
N SER A 116 18.48 8.33 -6.21
CA SER A 116 17.50 8.24 -5.12
C SER A 116 16.11 8.75 -5.54
N LYS A 117 16.05 9.75 -6.43
CA LYS A 117 14.81 10.38 -6.92
C LYS A 117 14.03 9.47 -7.89
N ILE A 118 14.76 8.76 -8.74
CA ILE A 118 14.18 7.81 -9.71
C ILE A 118 13.67 6.58 -8.96
N THR A 119 14.41 6.10 -7.96
CA THR A 119 14.01 4.99 -7.11
C THR A 119 12.72 5.27 -6.35
N THR A 120 12.56 6.44 -5.72
CA THR A 120 11.31 6.78 -5.01
C THR A 120 10.10 6.75 -5.94
N THR A 121 10.28 7.27 -7.17
CA THR A 121 9.20 7.28 -8.15
C THR A 121 8.90 5.88 -8.67
N LEU A 122 9.94 5.10 -8.98
CA LEU A 122 9.80 3.71 -9.38
C LEU A 122 9.03 2.92 -8.30
N GLY A 123 9.37 3.12 -7.03
CA GLY A 123 8.66 2.49 -5.92
C GLY A 123 7.20 2.88 -5.82
N LEU A 124 6.88 4.16 -6.03
CA LEU A 124 5.48 4.61 -6.03
C LEU A 124 4.71 4.12 -7.25
N VAL A 125 5.37 3.92 -8.40
CA VAL A 125 4.76 3.31 -9.57
C VAL A 125 4.49 1.82 -9.33
N VAL A 126 5.44 1.11 -8.72
CA VAL A 126 5.28 -0.30 -8.37
C VAL A 126 4.17 -0.49 -7.33
N HIS A 127 4.11 0.37 -6.32
CA HIS A 127 3.00 0.41 -5.37
C HIS A 127 1.66 0.65 -6.07
N ALA A 128 1.55 1.67 -6.92
CA ALA A 128 0.32 1.94 -7.67
C ALA A 128 -0.05 0.79 -8.63
N ALA A 129 0.93 0.05 -9.14
CA ALA A 129 0.68 -1.16 -9.93
C ALA A 129 0.11 -2.30 -9.06
N ALA A 130 0.63 -2.47 -7.84
CA ALA A 130 0.09 -3.43 -6.87
C ALA A 130 -1.36 -3.10 -6.48
N ASP A 131 -1.70 -1.81 -6.29
CA ASP A 131 -3.09 -1.37 -6.10
C ASP A 131 -3.96 -1.73 -7.32
N GLY A 132 -3.40 -1.56 -8.52
CA GLY A 132 -4.05 -1.96 -9.77
C GLY A 132 -4.36 -3.46 -9.81
N VAL A 133 -3.42 -4.31 -9.40
CA VAL A 133 -3.64 -5.75 -9.29
C VAL A 133 -4.78 -6.06 -8.31
N ALA A 134 -4.77 -5.44 -7.13
CA ALA A 134 -5.84 -5.62 -6.15
C ALA A 134 -7.21 -5.21 -6.71
N LEU A 135 -7.30 -4.04 -7.35
CA LEU A 135 -8.53 -3.56 -7.97
C LEU A 135 -8.99 -4.45 -9.13
N GLY A 136 -8.06 -4.95 -9.95
CA GLY A 136 -8.36 -5.85 -11.07
C GLY A 136 -8.87 -7.22 -10.62
N ALA A 137 -8.32 -7.77 -9.52
CA ALA A 137 -8.82 -8.98 -8.88
C ALA A 137 -10.20 -8.75 -8.26
N ALA A 138 -10.42 -7.61 -7.60
CA ALA A 138 -11.73 -7.23 -7.08
C ALA A 138 -12.77 -7.05 -8.21
N ALA A 139 -12.35 -6.65 -9.41
CA ALA A 139 -13.25 -6.46 -10.54
C ALA A 139 -13.65 -7.76 -11.25
N SER A 140 -12.93 -8.87 -11.03
CA SER A 140 -13.28 -10.17 -11.60
C SER A 140 -14.22 -11.00 -10.72
N THR A 141 -14.41 -10.63 -9.46
CA THR A 141 -15.47 -11.19 -8.60
C THR A 141 -16.86 -10.59 -8.91
N SER A 142 -17.92 -11.32 -8.57
CA SER A 142 -19.32 -10.90 -8.75
C SER A 142 -19.86 -10.02 -7.62
N GLN A 143 -19.04 -9.69 -6.62
CA GLN A 143 -19.46 -8.90 -5.46
C GLN A 143 -19.23 -7.40 -5.68
N THR A 144 -20.28 -6.71 -6.14
CA THR A 144 -20.22 -5.27 -6.41
C THR A 144 -19.96 -4.42 -5.16
N SER A 145 -20.36 -4.88 -3.97
CA SER A 145 -20.15 -4.15 -2.71
C SER A 145 -18.67 -4.05 -2.36
N VAL A 146 -17.96 -5.18 -2.32
CA VAL A 146 -16.51 -5.23 -2.07
C VAL A 146 -15.75 -4.47 -3.15
N GLN A 147 -16.14 -4.64 -4.42
CA GLN A 147 -15.55 -3.89 -5.53
C GLN A 147 -15.65 -2.37 -5.33
N LEU A 148 -16.82 -1.85 -4.94
CA LEU A 148 -17.02 -0.42 -4.71
C LEU A 148 -16.25 0.09 -3.49
N ILE A 149 -16.22 -0.68 -2.41
CA ILE A 149 -15.46 -0.34 -1.19
C ILE A 149 -13.96 -0.23 -1.52
N VAL A 150 -13.39 -1.26 -2.16
CA VAL A 150 -11.98 -1.30 -2.57
C VAL A 150 -11.66 -0.18 -3.56
N PHE A 151 -12.53 0.05 -4.55
CA PHE A 151 -12.35 1.14 -5.52
C PHE A 151 -12.30 2.51 -4.85
N VAL A 152 -13.25 2.81 -3.96
CA VAL A 152 -13.31 4.09 -3.26
C VAL A 152 -12.13 4.25 -2.31
N ALA A 153 -11.76 3.20 -1.57
CA ALA A 153 -10.58 3.20 -0.70
C ALA A 153 -9.31 3.51 -1.47
N ILE A 154 -9.09 2.83 -2.62
CA ILE A 154 -7.94 3.06 -3.50
C ILE A 154 -7.93 4.49 -4.04
N MET A 155 -9.07 4.98 -4.50
CA MET A 155 -9.19 6.34 -5.01
C MET A 155 -8.88 7.40 -3.96
N LEU A 156 -9.41 7.24 -2.74
CA LEU A 156 -9.21 8.21 -1.67
C LEU A 156 -7.77 8.24 -1.18
N HIS A 157 -7.09 7.10 -1.14
CA HIS A 157 -5.72 7.05 -0.67
C HIS A 157 -4.69 7.47 -1.73
N LYS A 158 -5.06 7.50 -3.03
CA LYS A 158 -4.21 8.06 -4.09
C LYS A 158 -4.02 9.57 -3.97
N ALA A 159 -4.99 10.32 -3.42
CA ALA A 159 -4.85 11.77 -3.27
C ALA A 159 -3.74 12.15 -2.25
N PRO A 160 -3.74 11.62 -1.02
CA PRO A 160 -2.61 11.76 -0.10
C PRO A 160 -1.28 11.24 -0.66
N ALA A 161 -1.30 10.07 -1.33
CA ALA A 161 -0.09 9.49 -1.93
C ALA A 161 0.52 10.39 -3.02
N ALA A 162 -0.33 10.90 -3.93
CA ALA A 162 0.07 11.84 -4.96
C ALA A 162 0.63 13.15 -4.37
N PHE A 163 0.01 13.66 -3.31
CA PHE A 163 0.50 14.84 -2.61
C PHE A 163 1.90 14.59 -2.01
N GLY A 164 2.10 13.46 -1.33
CA GLY A 164 3.41 13.08 -0.78
C GLY A 164 4.49 12.97 -1.86
N LEU A 165 4.17 12.33 -2.99
CA LEU A 165 5.06 12.22 -4.16
C LEU A 165 5.44 13.59 -4.71
N VAL A 166 4.46 14.47 -4.97
CA VAL A 166 4.70 15.81 -5.53
C VAL A 166 5.51 16.65 -4.57
N SER A 167 5.19 16.60 -3.28
CA SER A 167 5.91 17.30 -2.22
C SER A 167 7.39 16.91 -2.17
N PHE A 168 7.67 15.60 -2.22
CA PHE A 168 9.03 15.07 -2.29
C PHE A 168 9.76 15.50 -3.57
N LEU A 169 9.14 15.36 -4.74
CA LEU A 169 9.74 15.75 -6.02
C LEU A 169 10.04 17.26 -6.10
N MET A 170 9.18 18.09 -5.51
CA MET A 170 9.40 19.53 -5.41
C MET A 170 10.58 19.86 -4.50
N HIS A 171 10.70 19.17 -3.36
CA HIS A 171 11.84 19.32 -2.46
C HIS A 171 13.16 18.87 -3.09
N ALA A 172 13.10 17.79 -3.87
CA ALA A 172 14.20 17.28 -4.66
C ALA A 172 14.63 18.21 -5.81
N GLY A 173 13.90 19.31 -6.05
CA GLY A 173 14.25 20.35 -7.02
C GLY A 173 13.92 19.99 -8.47
N LEU A 174 13.04 19.02 -8.74
CA LEU A 174 12.65 18.69 -10.11
C LEU A 174 11.83 19.82 -10.76
N GLU A 175 12.03 20.00 -12.07
CA GLU A 175 11.21 20.91 -12.85
C GLU A 175 9.74 20.44 -12.92
N ARG A 176 8.80 21.38 -12.93
CA ARG A 176 7.35 21.11 -12.95
C ARG A 176 6.92 20.15 -14.05
N ASN A 177 7.54 20.20 -15.23
CA ASN A 177 7.18 19.32 -16.34
C ASN A 177 7.56 17.86 -16.07
N ARG A 178 8.71 17.61 -15.42
CA ARG A 178 9.09 16.26 -14.98
C ARG A 178 8.17 15.75 -13.88
N ILE A 179 7.84 16.59 -12.90
CA ILE A 179 6.90 16.24 -11.83
C ILE A 179 5.56 15.78 -12.41
N ARG A 180 5.01 16.52 -13.39
CA ARG A 180 3.78 16.12 -14.09
C ARG A 180 3.89 14.78 -14.79
N LYS A 181 5.03 14.48 -15.44
CA LYS A 181 5.26 13.16 -16.06
C LYS A 181 5.31 12.04 -15.03
N HIS A 182 6.00 12.23 -13.90
CA HIS A 182 6.09 11.22 -12.84
C HIS A 182 4.71 10.96 -12.21
N LEU A 183 3.96 12.03 -11.96
CA LEU A 183 2.58 11.94 -11.48
C LEU A 183 1.66 11.24 -12.47
N LEU A 184 1.81 11.49 -13.77
CA LEU A 184 1.02 10.81 -14.81
C LEU A 184 1.29 9.31 -14.85
N VAL A 185 2.57 8.89 -14.78
CA VAL A 185 2.92 7.46 -14.74
C VAL A 185 2.37 6.80 -13.47
N PHE A 186 2.49 7.45 -12.31
CA PHE A 186 1.86 6.99 -11.06
C PHE A 186 0.33 6.86 -11.15
N ALA A 187 -0.33 7.84 -11.79
CA ALA A 187 -1.77 7.83 -11.96
C ALA A 187 -2.22 6.67 -12.85
N LEU A 188 -1.52 6.43 -13.96
CA LEU A 188 -1.84 5.40 -14.97
C LEU A 188 -1.46 3.97 -14.56
N ALA A 189 -0.50 3.79 -13.65
CA ALA A 189 -0.06 2.46 -13.22
C ALA A 189 -1.23 1.59 -12.70
N ALA A 190 -2.07 2.13 -11.80
CA ALA A 190 -3.19 1.38 -11.24
C ALA A 190 -4.27 1.00 -12.29
N PRO A 191 -4.79 1.94 -13.11
CA PRO A 191 -5.75 1.59 -14.16
C PRO A 191 -5.21 0.59 -15.19
N VAL A 192 -3.95 0.76 -15.63
CA VAL A 192 -3.34 -0.15 -16.60
C VAL A 192 -3.22 -1.55 -16.00
N MET A 193 -2.68 -1.65 -14.78
CA MET A 193 -2.46 -2.95 -14.16
C MET A 193 -3.77 -3.63 -13.71
N SER A 194 -4.79 -2.85 -13.35
CA SER A 194 -6.15 -3.36 -13.09
C SER A 194 -6.77 -3.96 -14.35
N MET A 195 -6.69 -3.26 -15.49
CA MET A 195 -7.19 -3.78 -16.77
C MET A 195 -6.47 -5.08 -17.17
N VAL A 196 -5.14 -5.11 -17.05
CA VAL A 196 -4.34 -6.30 -17.34
C VAL A 196 -4.75 -7.47 -16.44
N THR A 197 -4.89 -7.23 -15.14
CA THR A 197 -5.26 -8.25 -14.17
C THR A 197 -6.67 -8.78 -14.43
N TYR A 198 -7.65 -7.90 -14.64
CA TYR A 198 -9.02 -8.27 -14.99
C TYR A 198 -9.09 -9.15 -16.25
N LEU A 199 -8.40 -8.75 -17.33
CA LEU A 199 -8.37 -9.50 -18.58
C LEU A 199 -7.63 -10.85 -18.44
N GLY A 200 -6.59 -10.90 -17.63
CA GLY A 200 -5.82 -12.12 -17.34
C GLY A 200 -6.66 -13.15 -16.59
N LEU A 201 -7.36 -12.71 -15.54
CA LEU A 201 -8.25 -13.56 -14.75
C LEU A 201 -9.49 -13.98 -15.56
N SER A 202 -10.08 -13.07 -16.35
CA SER A 202 -11.26 -13.35 -17.17
C SER A 202 -11.03 -14.41 -18.27
N LYS A 203 -9.80 -14.58 -18.74
CA LYS A 203 -9.44 -15.57 -19.78
C LYS A 203 -9.04 -16.93 -19.23
N SER A 204 -8.66 -17.00 -17.96
CA SER A 204 -8.23 -18.25 -17.32
C SER A 204 -9.45 -18.99 -16.77
N SER A 205 -9.92 -20.01 -17.47
CA SER A 205 -11.08 -20.80 -17.04
C SER A 205 -10.78 -21.56 -15.74
N LYS A 206 -11.39 -21.12 -14.64
CA LYS A 206 -11.69 -21.86 -13.39
C LYS A 206 -10.59 -22.81 -12.90
N GLU A 207 -9.46 -22.28 -12.43
CA GLU A 207 -8.59 -22.96 -11.45
C GLU A 207 -7.53 -22.05 -10.81
N ALA A 208 -7.70 -20.72 -10.85
CA ALA A 208 -6.87 -19.79 -10.08
C ALA A 208 -7.57 -19.52 -8.74
N LEU A 209 -7.35 -20.44 -7.79
CA LEU A 209 -8.04 -20.61 -6.52
C LEU A 209 -8.26 -19.30 -5.74
N SER A 210 -9.44 -19.15 -5.13
CA SER A 210 -9.66 -18.18 -4.03
C SER A 210 -9.54 -16.70 -4.44
N GLU A 211 -10.22 -16.33 -5.53
CA GLU A 211 -10.20 -15.01 -6.20
C GLU A 211 -10.49 -13.81 -5.27
N VAL A 212 -11.19 -14.07 -4.16
CA VAL A 212 -11.51 -13.03 -3.16
C VAL A 212 -10.30 -12.77 -2.24
N ASN A 213 -9.70 -13.81 -1.61
CA ASN A 213 -8.49 -13.70 -0.77
C ASN A 213 -7.32 -12.99 -1.49
N ALA A 214 -7.22 -13.15 -2.81
CA ALA A 214 -6.21 -12.47 -3.63
C ALA A 214 -6.31 -10.94 -3.55
N THR A 215 -7.51 -10.38 -3.39
CA THR A 215 -7.75 -8.93 -3.29
C THR A 215 -7.20 -8.38 -1.98
N GLY A 216 -7.59 -8.97 -0.84
CA GLY A 216 -7.08 -8.57 0.49
C GLY A 216 -5.56 -8.73 0.59
N VAL A 217 -5.03 -9.87 0.14
CA VAL A 217 -3.58 -10.12 0.08
C VAL A 217 -2.86 -9.12 -0.83
N ALA A 218 -3.40 -8.81 -2.01
CA ALA A 218 -2.80 -7.84 -2.93
C ALA A 218 -2.80 -6.41 -2.36
N MET A 219 -3.86 -6.01 -1.65
CA MET A 219 -3.90 -4.71 -0.98
C MET A 219 -2.89 -4.64 0.18
N LEU A 220 -2.78 -5.69 0.99
CA LEU A 220 -1.80 -5.75 2.08
C LEU A 220 -0.36 -5.82 1.56
N PHE A 221 -0.14 -6.55 0.47
CA PHE A 221 1.12 -6.51 -0.26
C PHE A 221 1.42 -5.08 -0.74
N SER A 222 0.44 -4.39 -1.32
CA SER A 222 0.59 -2.99 -1.73
C SER A 222 0.93 -2.06 -0.55
N ALA A 223 0.26 -2.22 0.59
CA ALA A 223 0.56 -1.49 1.82
C ALA A 223 2.02 -1.69 2.26
N GLY A 224 2.53 -2.92 2.16
CA GLY A 224 3.93 -3.25 2.43
C GLY A 224 4.91 -2.52 1.50
N THR A 225 4.61 -2.49 0.19
CA THR A 225 5.43 -1.75 -0.78
C THR A 225 5.47 -0.26 -0.48
N PHE A 226 4.31 0.31 -0.11
CA PHE A 226 4.18 1.73 0.18
C PHE A 226 4.88 2.13 1.48
N LEU A 227 4.78 1.28 2.51
CA LEU A 227 5.47 1.48 3.79
C LEU A 227 6.99 1.48 3.61
N TYR A 228 7.54 0.64 2.73
CA TYR A 228 8.97 0.68 2.37
C TYR A 228 9.34 2.05 1.79
N VAL A 229 8.62 2.53 0.78
CA VAL A 229 8.90 3.84 0.17
C VAL A 229 8.85 4.96 1.21
N ALA A 230 7.81 4.98 2.05
CA ALA A 230 7.64 5.99 3.08
C ALA A 230 8.79 5.98 4.09
N THR A 231 9.23 4.80 4.53
CA THR A 231 10.22 4.64 5.60
C THR A 231 11.67 4.70 5.14
N VAL A 232 11.97 4.22 3.92
CA VAL A 232 13.34 4.11 3.41
C VAL A 232 13.74 5.31 2.56
N HIS A 233 12.84 5.84 1.72
CA HIS A 233 13.19 6.93 0.81
C HIS A 233 12.72 8.30 1.31
N VAL A 234 11.53 8.37 1.89
CA VAL A 234 10.94 9.68 2.18
C VAL A 234 11.30 10.15 3.58
N LEU A 235 11.08 9.34 4.62
CA LEU A 235 11.31 9.73 6.01
C LEU A 235 12.78 10.11 6.34
N PRO A 236 13.82 9.37 5.88
CA PRO A 236 15.21 9.71 6.20
C PRO A 236 15.71 10.98 5.49
N GLU A 237 15.21 11.24 4.28
CA GLU A 237 15.55 12.44 3.50
C GLU A 237 15.11 13.71 4.22
N VAL A 238 13.94 13.69 4.88
CA VAL A 238 13.44 14.84 5.65
C VAL A 238 14.01 14.94 7.06
N GLY A 239 14.43 13.82 7.64
CA GLY A 239 15.10 13.74 8.94
C GLY A 239 16.55 14.25 8.97
N GLY A 240 17.10 14.66 7.82
CA GLY A 240 18.50 15.11 7.74
C GLY A 240 19.52 13.97 7.81
N MET A 241 19.08 12.71 7.61
CA MET A 241 19.98 11.55 7.51
C MET A 241 20.70 11.48 6.14
N GLY A 242 20.32 12.35 5.19
CA GLY A 242 21.04 12.54 3.93
C GLY A 242 22.38 13.24 4.16
N HIS A 243 23.47 12.51 3.89
CA HIS A 243 24.86 12.93 4.10
C HIS A 243 25.17 14.35 3.62
N SER A 244 25.34 15.28 4.56
CA SER A 244 26.08 16.52 4.34
C SER A 244 27.51 16.33 4.84
N HIS A 245 28.49 16.37 3.92
CA HIS A 245 29.91 16.36 4.23
C HIS A 245 30.33 17.67 4.94
N LYS A 246 30.01 17.78 6.23
CA LYS A 246 30.78 18.57 7.20
C LYS A 246 30.84 17.76 8.49
N PRO A 247 32.03 17.44 9.02
CA PRO A 247 32.14 16.88 10.34
C PRO A 247 31.87 18.01 11.35
N GLU A 248 30.61 18.26 11.69
CA GLU A 248 30.32 18.95 12.95
C GLU A 248 30.41 17.93 14.10
N PRO A 249 31.17 18.21 15.17
CA PRO A 249 31.42 17.27 16.26
C PRO A 249 30.27 17.22 17.29
N THR A 250 29.05 17.61 16.94
CA THR A 250 27.93 17.68 17.89
C THR A 250 26.62 17.17 17.29
N GLY A 251 26.27 15.93 17.65
CA GLY A 251 24.90 15.44 17.84
C GLY A 251 23.98 15.40 16.62
N GLY A 252 23.55 14.19 16.24
CA GLY A 252 22.52 13.97 15.22
C GLY A 252 21.30 14.88 15.44
N ARG A 253 21.10 15.82 14.53
CA ARG A 253 19.94 16.73 14.59
C ARG A 253 18.72 15.99 14.05
N GLY A 254 17.95 15.42 14.97
CA GLY A 254 16.59 14.96 14.68
C GLY A 254 15.68 16.12 14.25
N LEU A 255 14.45 15.78 13.88
CA LEU A 255 13.43 16.74 13.43
C LEU A 255 13.18 17.85 14.46
N SER A 256 13.08 19.09 13.98
CA SER A 256 12.62 20.23 14.78
C SER A 256 11.20 20.01 15.30
N ARG A 257 10.80 20.66 16.40
CA ARG A 257 9.44 20.56 16.95
C ARG A 257 8.35 20.87 15.92
N LEU A 258 8.59 21.83 15.03
CA LEU A 258 7.67 22.18 13.93
C LEU A 258 7.61 21.08 12.87
N GLU A 259 8.74 20.43 12.58
CA GLU A 259 8.81 19.33 11.63
C GLU A 259 8.13 18.07 12.20
N VAL A 260 8.37 17.76 13.48
CA VAL A 260 7.65 16.69 14.18
C VAL A 260 6.15 16.96 14.18
N ALA A 261 5.71 18.19 14.46
CA ALA A 261 4.30 18.55 14.40
C ALA A 261 3.71 18.39 12.99
N ALA A 262 4.45 18.80 11.95
CA ALA A 262 4.05 18.60 10.56
C ALA A 262 3.97 17.11 10.18
N LEU A 263 4.93 16.29 10.64
CA LEU A 263 4.93 14.85 10.41
C LEU A 263 3.71 14.20 11.06
N ILE A 264 3.45 14.51 12.34
CA ILE A 264 2.30 14.01 13.08
C ILE A 264 1.00 14.42 12.39
N LEU A 265 0.87 15.70 12.01
CA LEU A 265 -0.30 16.18 11.29
C LEU A 265 -0.49 15.42 9.97
N GLY A 266 0.60 15.17 9.23
CA GLY A 266 0.59 14.36 8.02
C GLY A 266 0.09 12.95 8.28
N CYS A 267 0.53 12.30 9.36
CA CYS A 267 0.06 10.96 9.73
C CYS A 267 -1.43 10.93 10.12
N LEU A 268 -1.94 12.00 10.74
CA LEU A 268 -3.31 12.07 11.25
C LEU A 268 -4.34 12.42 10.17
N ILE A 269 -3.97 13.17 9.13
CA ILE A 269 -4.90 13.56 8.06
C ILE A 269 -5.58 12.34 7.40
N PRO A 270 -4.86 11.28 6.96
CA PRO A 270 -5.47 10.10 6.36
C PRO A 270 -6.33 9.32 7.35
N LEU A 271 -5.98 9.35 8.64
CA LEU A 271 -6.76 8.71 9.69
C LEU A 271 -8.14 9.35 9.85
N ILE A 272 -8.23 10.69 9.76
CA ILE A 272 -9.52 11.39 9.78
C ILE A 272 -10.36 11.02 8.55
N LEU A 273 -9.72 10.90 7.38
CA LEU A 273 -10.41 10.48 6.15
C LEU A 273 -10.94 9.05 6.24
N SER A 274 -10.20 8.14 6.89
CA SER A 274 -10.63 6.75 7.11
C SER A 274 -11.78 6.63 8.11
N VAL A 275 -11.75 7.38 9.22
CA VAL A 275 -12.83 7.37 10.22
C VAL A 275 -14.16 7.92 9.66
N GLY A 276 -14.09 8.90 8.75
CA GLY A 276 -15.28 9.48 8.10
C GLY A 276 -16.07 8.52 7.20
N HIS A 277 -15.52 7.34 6.89
CA HIS A 277 -16.12 6.34 6.00
C HIS A 277 -16.85 5.20 6.72
N GLN A 278 -16.83 5.16 8.06
CA GLN A 278 -17.49 4.14 8.87
C GLN A 278 -18.98 4.44 9.15
N HIS A 279 -19.62 5.29 8.35
CA HIS A 279 -21.03 5.70 8.50
C HIS A 279 -21.85 5.51 7.21
#